data_AF-A0A1Y2LZ25-F1
#
_entry.id   AF-A0A1Y2LZ25-F1
#
_cell.length_a   1.000
_cell.length_b   1.000
_cell.length_c   1.000
_cell.angle_alpha   90.00
_cell.angle_beta   90.00
_cell.angle_gamma   90.00
#
_symmetry.space_group_name_H-M   'P 1'
#
loop_
_entity.id
_entity.type
_entity.pdbx_description
1 polymer ?
#
loop_
_entity_poly.entity_id
_entity_poly.type
_entity_poly.pdbx_seq_one_letter_code
_entity_poly.pdbx_strand_id
1 'polypeptide(L)'
;MLDGSTLTGAAAAEIEQEAALQVRESELIDLSALALADDASDSSTTAPHELLKQAMYPSPGACDEFIPLLLCQKRLTARHMAWLQGRATGLRDEGERITLKLVPLGRVWREAGRDGKALAAVSLYEGLKREGMISDGPDEVEEEPEEVVKGG
;
A
#
# COMPACT_ATOMS: atom_id res chain seq x y z
N MET A 1 8.63 -7.19 -10.59
CA MET A 1 9.34 -8.49 -10.53
C MET A 1 10.12 -8.47 -9.23
N LEU A 2 10.05 -9.52 -8.40
CA LEU A 2 10.77 -9.54 -7.12
C LEU A 2 12.21 -9.97 -7.37
N ASP A 3 13.17 -9.13 -7.04
CA ASP A 3 14.61 -9.41 -7.20
C ASP A 3 15.14 -10.23 -6.01
N GLY A 4 14.46 -11.35 -5.69
CA GLY A 4 14.84 -12.26 -4.61
C GLY A 4 14.44 -11.84 -3.19
N SER A 5 13.68 -10.75 -3.04
CA SER A 5 13.14 -10.28 -1.75
C SER A 5 11.74 -10.83 -1.45
N THR A 6 11.29 -10.71 -0.20
CA THR A 6 9.89 -10.93 0.19
C THR A 6 8.98 -9.87 -0.47
N LEU A 7 7.70 -10.18 -0.65
CA LEU A 7 6.71 -9.21 -1.17
C LEU A 7 6.63 -7.95 -0.29
N THR A 8 6.68 -8.14 1.03
CA THR A 8 6.71 -7.06 2.02
C THR A 8 8.00 -6.25 1.95
N GLY A 9 9.16 -6.90 1.78
CA GLY A 9 10.45 -6.23 1.64
C GLY A 9 10.55 -5.43 0.35
N ALA A 10 10.01 -5.95 -0.75
CA ALA A 10 9.90 -5.21 -2.01
C ALA A 10 9.00 -3.97 -1.85
N ALA A 11 7.81 -4.14 -1.25
CA ALA A 11 6.89 -3.02 -1.02
C ALA A 11 7.49 -1.94 -0.10
N ALA A 12 8.21 -2.34 0.95
CA ALA A 12 8.93 -1.40 1.81
C ALA A 12 9.97 -0.59 1.03
N ALA A 13 10.79 -1.28 0.21
CA ALA A 13 11.80 -0.63 -0.62
C ALA A 13 11.17 0.29 -1.69
N GLU A 14 10.07 -0.11 -2.32
CA GLU A 14 9.34 0.72 -3.29
C GLU A 14 8.79 2.00 -2.63
N ILE A 15 8.22 1.92 -1.42
CA ILE A 15 7.74 3.10 -0.69
C ILE A 15 8.89 4.07 -0.35
N GLU A 16 10.06 3.55 0.02
CA GLU A 16 11.24 4.38 0.26
C GLU A 16 11.69 5.12 -1.00
N GLN A 17 11.73 4.44 -2.13
CA GLN A 17 12.18 5.00 -3.42
C GLN A 17 11.15 5.97 -4.03
N GLU A 18 9.87 5.61 -4.00
CA GLU A 18 8.80 6.32 -4.69
C GLU A 18 8.05 7.32 -3.81
N ALA A 19 8.12 7.22 -2.48
CA ALA A 19 7.44 8.14 -1.57
C ALA A 19 8.36 8.82 -0.57
N ALA A 20 9.66 8.49 -0.55
CA ALA A 20 10.64 9.04 0.40
C ALA A 20 10.21 8.85 1.87
N LEU A 21 9.55 7.73 2.17
CA LEU A 21 9.11 7.34 3.50
C LEU A 21 9.84 6.05 3.90
N GLN A 22 10.51 6.06 5.06
CA GLN A 22 11.16 4.86 5.60
C GLN A 22 10.11 3.89 6.14
N VAL A 23 10.19 2.63 5.72
CA VAL A 23 9.20 1.61 6.10
C VAL A 23 9.89 0.29 6.39
N ARG A 24 9.67 -0.26 7.58
CA ARG A 24 10.06 -1.65 7.87
C ARG A 24 8.97 -2.60 7.43
N GLU A 25 9.33 -3.82 7.05
CA GLU A 25 8.37 -4.88 6.69
C GLU A 25 7.32 -5.12 7.79
N SER A 26 7.71 -4.99 9.07
CA SER A 26 6.80 -5.14 10.22
C SER A 26 5.74 -4.05 10.34
N GLU A 27 5.89 -2.93 9.62
CA GLU A 27 4.93 -1.83 9.58
C GLU A 27 3.87 -2.00 8.48
N LEU A 28 4.00 -3.05 7.66
CA LEU A 28 3.07 -3.36 6.58
C LEU A 28 2.03 -4.37 7.06
N ILE A 29 0.75 -4.03 6.89
CA ILE A 29 -0.38 -4.92 7.14
C ILE A 29 -0.89 -5.45 5.81
N ASP A 30 -0.92 -6.77 5.63
CA ASP A 30 -1.50 -7.37 4.43
C ASP A 30 -3.03 -7.35 4.49
N LEU A 31 -3.63 -6.38 3.79
CA LEU A 31 -5.09 -6.24 3.71
C LEU A 31 -5.73 -7.40 2.96
N SER A 32 -5.02 -7.97 1.98
CA SER A 32 -5.56 -9.05 1.16
C SER A 32 -5.64 -10.33 1.96
N ALA A 33 -4.58 -10.67 2.69
CA ALA A 33 -4.57 -11.81 3.60
C ALA A 33 -5.60 -11.63 4.73
N LEU A 34 -5.70 -10.42 5.32
CA LEU A 34 -6.63 -10.14 6.41
C LEU A 34 -8.10 -10.29 5.97
N ALA A 35 -8.45 -9.81 4.77
CA ALA A 35 -9.79 -9.92 4.22
C ALA A 35 -10.19 -11.35 3.83
N LEU A 36 -9.23 -12.22 3.54
CA LEU A 36 -9.44 -13.60 3.11
C LEU A 36 -9.17 -14.64 4.22
N ALA A 37 -8.93 -14.19 5.46
CA ALA A 37 -8.58 -15.05 6.57
C ALA A 37 -9.73 -15.99 6.98
N ASP A 38 -10.99 -15.55 6.89
CA ASP A 38 -12.16 -16.33 7.31
C ASP A 38 -12.60 -17.37 6.26
N ASP A 39 -12.39 -17.08 4.96
CA ASP A 39 -12.74 -17.98 3.84
C ASP A 39 -11.91 -19.28 3.84
N ALA A 40 -10.76 -19.30 4.52
CA ALA A 40 -9.94 -20.50 4.68
C ALA A 40 -10.57 -21.57 5.60
N SER A 41 -11.58 -21.20 6.39
CA SER A 41 -12.27 -22.11 7.33
C SER A 41 -13.53 -22.75 6.74
N ASP A 42 -14.08 -22.19 5.66
CA ASP A 42 -15.31 -22.66 4.99
C ASP A 42 -14.98 -23.54 3.76
N SER A 43 -14.27 -24.66 4.01
CA SER A 43 -13.87 -25.68 3.02
C SER A 43 -15.07 -26.51 2.49
N SER A 44 -16.20 -25.88 2.15
CA SER A 44 -17.36 -26.56 1.57
C SER A 44 -17.36 -26.63 0.04
N THR A 45 -16.35 -26.07 -0.64
CA THR A 45 -16.27 -26.14 -2.11
C THR A 45 -15.30 -27.25 -2.58
N THR A 46 -15.86 -28.21 -3.30
CA THR A 46 -15.20 -29.42 -3.84
C THR A 46 -14.44 -29.17 -5.15
N ALA A 47 -14.11 -27.91 -5.46
CA ALA A 47 -13.25 -27.60 -6.60
C ALA A 47 -11.79 -27.91 -6.24
N PRO A 48 -10.96 -28.43 -7.16
CA PRO A 48 -9.54 -28.57 -6.90
C PRO A 48 -9.01 -27.20 -6.47
N HIS A 49 -8.45 -27.13 -5.26
CA HIS A 49 -7.75 -25.95 -4.75
C HIS A 49 -6.62 -25.62 -5.75
N GLU A 50 -6.91 -24.82 -6.77
CA GLU A 50 -5.89 -24.02 -7.41
C GLU A 50 -5.23 -23.23 -6.27
N LEU A 51 -3.90 -23.18 -6.29
CA LEU A 51 -3.07 -22.51 -5.28
C LEU A 51 -3.21 -20.99 -5.38
N LEU A 52 -4.44 -20.49 -5.29
CA LEU A 52 -4.78 -19.08 -5.37
C LEU A 52 -4.09 -18.36 -4.21
N LYS A 53 -3.31 -17.35 -4.57
CA LYS A 53 -2.74 -16.40 -3.62
C LYS A 53 -3.86 -15.59 -2.97
N GLN A 54 -3.70 -15.30 -1.68
CA GLN A 54 -4.54 -14.35 -0.94
C GLN A 54 -4.18 -12.92 -1.34
N ALA A 55 -4.58 -12.53 -2.55
CA ALA A 55 -4.19 -11.29 -3.19
C ALA A 55 -5.27 -10.85 -4.18
N MET A 56 -5.21 -9.58 -4.61
CA MET A 56 -6.07 -9.08 -5.67
C MET A 56 -5.53 -9.54 -7.03
N TYR A 57 -6.41 -10.03 -7.89
CA TYR A 57 -6.09 -10.35 -9.28
C TYR A 57 -6.66 -9.27 -10.18
N PRO A 58 -5.83 -8.56 -10.98
CA PRO A 58 -6.29 -7.44 -11.79
C PRO A 58 -7.20 -7.91 -12.93
N SER A 59 -6.99 -9.12 -13.45
CA SER A 59 -7.85 -9.73 -14.46
C SER A 59 -7.80 -11.27 -14.39
N PRO A 60 -8.58 -11.91 -13.51
CA PRO A 60 -8.54 -13.36 -13.30
C PRO A 60 -8.79 -14.21 -14.56
N GLY A 61 -9.46 -13.65 -15.57
CA GLY A 61 -9.72 -14.32 -16.85
C GLY A 61 -8.64 -14.08 -17.92
N ALA A 62 -7.67 -13.21 -17.68
CA ALA A 62 -6.66 -12.82 -18.68
C ALA A 62 -5.22 -13.04 -18.23
N CYS A 63 -4.91 -12.91 -16.93
CA CYS A 63 -3.58 -13.14 -16.38
C CYS A 63 -3.65 -13.83 -15.01
N ASP A 64 -2.56 -14.52 -14.67
CA ASP A 64 -2.29 -15.10 -13.35
C ASP A 64 -1.51 -14.14 -12.43
N GLU A 65 -1.35 -12.88 -12.85
CA GLU A 65 -0.78 -11.82 -12.04
C GLU A 65 -1.63 -11.62 -10.78
N PHE A 66 -0.95 -11.45 -9.64
CA PHE A 66 -1.59 -11.15 -8.38
C PHE A 66 -0.85 -10.00 -7.70
N ILE A 67 -1.60 -9.17 -7.00
CA ILE A 67 -1.12 -7.96 -6.34
C ILE A 67 -1.60 -8.01 -4.89
N PRO A 68 -0.73 -8.35 -3.93
CA PRO A 68 -1.01 -8.16 -2.53
C PRO A 68 -1.18 -6.67 -2.24
N LEU A 69 -2.25 -6.32 -1.54
CA LEU A 69 -2.54 -4.94 -1.16
C LEU A 69 -2.13 -4.76 0.30
N LEU A 70 -1.05 -4.01 0.51
CA LEU A 70 -0.49 -3.74 1.83
C LEU A 70 -0.87 -2.34 2.30
N LEU A 71 -1.08 -2.19 3.61
CA LEU A 71 -1.31 -0.92 4.27
C LEU A 71 -0.07 -0.50 5.04
N CYS A 72 0.37 0.73 4.78
CA CYS A 72 1.34 1.46 5.60
C CYS A 72 0.63 2.67 6.21
N GLN A 73 0.75 2.87 7.53
CA GLN A 73 0.20 4.03 8.23
C GLN A 73 1.33 4.80 8.90
N LYS A 74 1.45 6.09 8.57
CA LYS A 74 2.44 7.01 9.14
C LYS A 74 1.75 8.26 9.66
N ARG A 75 2.19 8.73 10.82
CA ARG A 75 1.78 10.03 11.36
C ARG A 75 2.85 11.06 11.00
N LEU A 76 2.49 12.03 10.17
CA LEU A 76 3.42 13.04 9.66
C LEU A 76 3.07 14.42 10.21
N THR A 77 4.08 15.27 10.40
CA THR A 77 3.84 16.69 10.67
C THR A 77 3.33 17.40 9.40
N ALA A 78 2.71 18.57 9.57
CA ALA A 78 2.34 19.41 8.43
C ALA A 78 3.55 19.82 7.57
N ARG A 79 4.71 20.03 8.20
CA ARG A 79 5.96 20.38 7.52
C ARG A 79 6.47 19.22 6.66
N HIS A 80 6.46 18.00 7.22
CA HIS A 80 6.82 16.79 6.49
C HIS A 80 5.85 16.52 5.32
N MET A 81 4.53 16.64 5.53
CA MET A 81 3.54 16.50 4.45
C MET A 81 3.76 17.52 3.32
N ALA A 82 4.07 18.78 3.65
CA ALA A 82 4.34 19.81 2.66
C ALA A 82 5.61 19.50 1.85
N TRP A 83 6.64 18.93 2.48
CA TRP A 83 7.86 18.50 1.80
C TRP A 83 7.65 17.33 0.85
N LEU A 84 6.74 16.40 1.19
CA LEU A 84 6.38 15.25 0.33
C LEU A 84 5.59 15.68 -0.92
N GLN A 85 4.72 16.67 -0.79
CA GLN A 85 3.77 17.05 -1.85
C GLN A 85 4.47 17.48 -3.15
N GLY A 86 4.14 16.83 -4.26
CA GLY A 86 4.64 17.19 -5.59
C GLY A 86 6.11 16.86 -5.82
N ARG A 87 6.75 16.17 -4.86
CA ARG A 87 8.11 15.67 -5.03
C ARG A 87 8.10 14.58 -6.09
N ALA A 88 9.03 14.70 -7.02
CA ALA A 88 9.24 13.68 -8.02
C ALA A 88 10.27 12.68 -7.52
N THR A 89 9.86 11.43 -7.49
CA THR A 89 10.51 10.31 -6.82
C THR A 89 10.72 9.18 -7.83
N GLY A 90 11.28 8.05 -7.37
CA GLY A 90 11.64 6.94 -8.24
C GLY A 90 12.91 7.18 -9.07
N LEU A 91 13.25 6.20 -9.90
CA LEU A 91 14.50 6.19 -10.67
C LEU A 91 14.29 6.92 -12.00
N ARG A 92 14.34 8.26 -11.96
CA ARG A 92 14.21 9.12 -13.15
C ARG A 92 15.17 8.76 -14.28
N ASP A 93 16.38 8.36 -13.91
CA ASP A 93 17.43 7.96 -14.86
C ASP A 93 17.14 6.60 -15.51
N GLU A 94 16.24 5.80 -14.92
CA GLU A 94 15.74 4.53 -15.47
C GLU A 94 14.43 4.69 -16.25
N GLY A 95 13.99 5.94 -16.45
CA GLY A 95 12.82 6.28 -17.27
C GLY A 95 11.51 6.44 -16.48
N GLU A 96 11.55 6.30 -15.16
CA GLU A 96 10.37 6.46 -14.31
C GLU A 96 10.00 7.94 -14.13
N ARG A 97 8.70 8.23 -14.21
CA ARG A 97 8.14 9.57 -14.02
C ARG A 97 7.05 9.54 -12.97
N ILE A 98 7.46 9.41 -11.71
CA ILE A 98 6.57 9.32 -10.57
C ILE A 98 6.55 10.67 -9.85
N THR A 99 5.37 11.09 -9.39
CA THR A 99 5.19 12.32 -8.60
C THR A 99 4.19 12.04 -7.50
N LEU A 100 4.56 12.35 -6.26
CA LEU A 100 3.72 12.10 -5.11
C LEU A 100 2.61 13.15 -5.00
N LYS A 101 1.37 12.69 -4.83
CA LYS A 101 0.19 13.53 -4.57
C LYS A 101 -0.47 13.08 -3.28
N LEU A 102 -0.43 13.91 -2.25
CA LEU A 102 -1.22 13.70 -1.04
C LEU A 102 -2.66 14.13 -1.29
N VAL A 103 -3.60 13.29 -0.87
CA VAL A 103 -5.04 13.52 -0.99
C VAL A 103 -5.74 13.14 0.30
N PRO A 104 -6.81 13.84 0.70
CA PRO A 104 -7.65 13.36 1.79
C PRO A 104 -8.18 11.96 1.49
N LEU A 105 -8.12 11.05 2.45
CA LEU A 105 -8.52 9.64 2.27
C LEU A 105 -9.92 9.50 1.64
N GLY A 106 -10.91 10.25 2.14
CA GLY A 106 -12.28 10.25 1.60
C GLY A 106 -12.44 10.80 0.17
N ARG A 107 -11.35 11.27 -0.46
CA ARG A 107 -11.28 11.71 -1.86
C ARG A 107 -10.50 10.74 -2.75
N VAL A 108 -9.76 9.77 -2.19
CA VAL A 108 -8.89 8.87 -2.96
C VAL A 108 -9.64 8.19 -4.10
N TRP A 109 -10.85 7.67 -3.86
CA TRP A 109 -11.62 6.98 -4.89
C TRP A 109 -11.95 7.85 -6.13
N ARG A 110 -12.03 9.18 -5.97
CA ARG A 110 -12.24 10.11 -7.09
C ARG A 110 -10.94 10.35 -7.84
N GLU A 111 -9.85 10.49 -7.11
CA GLU A 111 -8.52 10.80 -7.63
C GLU A 111 -7.89 9.58 -8.33
N ALA A 112 -8.07 8.40 -7.74
CA ALA A 112 -7.61 7.12 -8.24
C ALA A 112 -8.68 6.36 -9.04
N GLY A 113 -9.75 7.03 -9.49
CA GLY A 113 -10.91 6.39 -10.13
C GLY A 113 -10.62 5.61 -11.42
N ARG A 114 -9.38 5.66 -11.94
CA ARG A 114 -8.91 4.95 -13.13
C ARG A 114 -7.88 3.86 -12.81
N ASP A 115 -7.52 3.69 -11.55
CA ASP A 115 -6.52 2.73 -11.07
C ASP A 115 -7.21 1.63 -10.27
N GLY A 116 -7.19 0.41 -10.81
CA GLY A 116 -7.87 -0.73 -10.19
C GLY A 116 -7.27 -1.15 -8.85
N LYS A 117 -5.93 -1.10 -8.71
CA LYS A 117 -5.25 -1.51 -7.47
C LYS A 117 -5.49 -0.53 -6.33
N ALA A 118 -5.50 0.77 -6.63
CA ALA A 118 -5.81 1.80 -5.66
C ALA A 118 -7.27 1.73 -5.20
N LEU A 119 -8.22 1.53 -6.12
CA LEU A 119 -9.63 1.36 -5.75
C LEU A 119 -9.87 0.10 -4.92
N ALA A 120 -9.22 -1.02 -5.27
CA ALA A 120 -9.28 -2.25 -4.48
C ALA A 120 -8.71 -2.03 -3.07
N ALA A 121 -7.56 -1.36 -2.95
CA ALA A 121 -6.94 -1.06 -1.66
C ALA A 121 -7.83 -0.20 -0.76
N VAL A 122 -8.48 0.84 -1.32
CA VAL A 122 -9.45 1.67 -0.59
C VAL A 122 -10.64 0.82 -0.11
N SER A 123 -11.17 -0.05 -0.96
CA SER A 123 -12.29 -0.92 -0.59
C SER A 123 -11.95 -1.86 0.55
N LEU A 124 -10.77 -2.51 0.50
CA LEU A 124 -10.32 -3.40 1.58
C LEU A 124 -10.09 -2.61 2.87
N TYR A 125 -9.40 -1.47 2.78
CA TYR A 125 -9.17 -0.59 3.93
C TYR A 125 -10.48 -0.20 4.61
N GLU A 126 -11.47 0.31 3.86
CA GLU A 126 -12.75 0.75 4.42
C GLU A 126 -13.55 -0.40 5.04
N GLY A 127 -13.58 -1.56 4.38
CA GLY A 127 -14.26 -2.77 4.87
C GLY A 127 -13.67 -3.26 6.20
N LEU A 128 -12.36 -3.51 6.19
CA LEU A 128 -11.61 -4.00 7.37
C LEU A 128 -11.64 -2.97 8.51
N LYS A 129 -11.58 -1.67 8.18
CA LYS A 129 -11.69 -0.61 9.18
C LYS A 129 -13.06 -0.57 9.85
N ARG A 130 -14.13 -0.71 9.07
CA ARG A 130 -15.51 -0.77 9.57
C ARG A 130 -15.75 -1.98 10.47
N GLU A 131 -15.06 -3.08 10.23
CA GLU A 131 -15.11 -4.30 11.05
C GLU A 131 -14.17 -4.25 12.26
N GLY A 132 -13.39 -3.17 12.42
CA GLY A 132 -12.47 -3.01 13.55
C GLY A 132 -11.20 -3.86 13.46
N MET A 133 -10.88 -4.40 12.27
CA MET A 133 -9.71 -5.24 12.04
C MET A 133 -8.42 -4.43 11.83
N ILE A 134 -8.53 -3.11 11.66
CA ILE A 134 -7.41 -2.18 11.46
C ILE A 134 -7.54 -0.96 12.39
N SER A 135 -6.43 -0.56 13.01
CA SER A 135 -6.36 0.60 13.92
C SER A 135 -6.30 1.95 13.18
N ASP A 136 -6.36 3.08 13.90
CA ASP A 136 -6.32 4.44 13.32
C ASP A 136 -4.91 4.91 12.92
N GLY A 137 -3.91 4.02 13.01
CA GLY A 137 -2.51 4.31 12.75
C GLY A 137 -1.70 4.59 14.02
N PRO A 138 -0.40 4.91 13.88
CA PRO A 138 0.49 5.12 15.00
C PRO A 138 0.27 6.47 15.71
N ASP A 139 0.56 6.47 17.02
CA ASP A 139 0.59 7.70 17.83
C ASP A 139 1.90 8.47 17.67
N GLU A 140 2.99 7.76 17.37
CA GLU A 140 4.31 8.34 17.17
C GLU A 140 4.42 9.05 15.82
N VAL A 141 4.96 10.27 15.85
CA VAL A 141 5.21 11.07 14.65
C VAL A 141 6.49 10.58 13.99
N GLU A 142 6.44 10.35 12.68
CA GLU A 142 7.60 9.97 11.88
C GLU A 142 8.70 11.03 11.96
N GLU A 143 9.95 10.58 12.07
CA GLU A 143 11.11 11.48 12.04
C GLU A 143 11.12 12.28 10.73
N GLU A 144 11.38 13.58 10.85
CA GLU A 144 11.44 14.45 9.68
C GLU A 144 12.81 14.33 8.99
N PRO A 145 12.87 14.30 7.65
CA PRO A 145 14.12 14.34 6.90
C PRO A 145 14.96 15.57 7.27
N GLU A 146 16.29 15.45 7.25
CA GLU A 146 17.18 16.58 7.61
C GLU A 146 16.90 17.85 6.80
N GLU A 147 16.51 17.70 5.54
CA GLU A 147 16.15 18.80 4.64
C GLU A 147 14.96 19.62 5.17
N VAL A 148 14.01 18.94 5.81
CA VAL A 148 12.83 19.54 6.44
C VAL A 148 13.24 20.27 7.71
N VAL A 149 14.12 19.66 8.51
CA VAL A 149 14.63 20.21 9.77
C VAL A 149 15.48 21.47 9.54
N LYS A 150 16.37 21.46 8.54
CA LYS A 150 17.30 22.56 8.22
C LYS A 150 16.65 23.73 7.46
N GLY A 151 15.49 23.51 6.83
CA GLY A 151 14.78 24.51 6.03
C GLY A 151 13.65 25.26 6.76
N GLY A 152 13.50 25.08 8.08
CA GLY A 152 12.48 25.74 8.92
C GLY A 152 12.99 26.96 9.66
#